data_AF-A0A963NPR6-F1
#
_entry.id   AF-A0A963NPR6-F1
#
_cell.length_a   1.000
_cell.length_b   1.000
_cell.length_c   1.000
_cell.angle_alpha   90.00
_cell.angle_beta   90.00
_cell.angle_gamma   90.00
#
_symmetry.space_group_name_H-M   'P 1'
#
loop_
_entity.id
_entity.type
_entity.pdbx_description
1 polymer ?
#
loop_
_entity_poly.entity_id
_entity_poly.type
_entity_poly.pdbx_seq_one_letter_code
_entity_poly.pdbx_strand_id
1 'polypeptide(L)'
;MSIAPSATPAGVAPTWTTGSTEVFKTGTWRASLARHVHAPSPCHQACPVGGDIAEWIGHARAGDWRGAWEVLTRHNPFPAIA
;
A
#
# COMPACT_ATOMS: atom_id res chain seq x y z
N MET A 1 32.02 -19.76 47.32
CA MET A 1 32.21 -20.09 45.89
C MET A 1 30.97 -19.61 45.15
N SER A 2 30.97 -18.35 44.69
CA SER A 2 29.80 -17.72 44.06
C SER A 2 29.85 -17.99 42.56
N ILE A 3 28.85 -18.68 42.03
CA ILE A 3 28.73 -19.02 40.61
C ILE A 3 28.31 -17.73 39.87
N ALA A 4 29.13 -17.28 38.93
CA ALA A 4 28.79 -16.16 38.05
C ALA A 4 27.63 -16.53 37.10
N PRO A 5 26.75 -15.59 36.74
CA PRO A 5 25.75 -15.86 35.70
C PRO A 5 26.45 -16.02 34.35
N SER A 6 26.18 -17.15 33.71
CA SER A 6 26.68 -17.58 32.41
C SER A 6 26.40 -16.53 31.34
N ALA A 7 27.44 -16.09 30.62
CA ALA A 7 27.31 -15.21 29.47
C ALA A 7 26.45 -15.87 28.38
N THR A 8 25.40 -15.18 27.93
CA THR A 8 24.58 -15.57 26.77
C THR A 8 25.45 -15.62 25.52
N PRO A 9 25.46 -16.70 24.72
CA PRO A 9 26.23 -16.75 23.50
C PRO A 9 25.61 -15.79 22.49
N ALA A 10 26.41 -14.80 22.06
CA ALA A 10 26.09 -13.95 20.93
C ALA A 10 26.05 -14.81 19.66
N GLY A 11 24.88 -14.98 19.05
CA GLY A 11 24.79 -15.55 17.70
C GLY A 11 23.52 -16.31 17.33
N VAL A 12 22.64 -16.68 18.27
CA VAL A 12 21.39 -17.37 17.90
C VAL A 12 20.32 -16.33 17.55
N ALA A 13 19.75 -16.43 16.35
CA ALA A 13 18.69 -15.54 15.93
C ALA A 13 17.46 -15.70 16.84
N PRO A 14 16.84 -14.60 17.29
CA PRO A 14 15.75 -14.64 18.26
C PRO A 14 14.51 -15.38 17.73
N THR A 15 14.38 -15.52 16.40
CA THR A 15 13.37 -16.36 15.75
C THR A 15 13.42 -17.85 16.12
N TRP A 16 14.55 -18.34 16.64
CA TRP A 16 14.74 -19.73 17.06
C TRP A 16 14.88 -19.90 18.58
N THR A 17 14.53 -18.88 19.35
CA THR A 17 14.60 -18.88 20.83
C THR A 17 13.37 -18.19 21.43
N THR A 18 13.23 -18.21 22.75
CA THR A 18 12.25 -17.39 23.48
C THR A 18 12.79 -15.99 23.85
N GLY A 19 13.96 -15.61 23.35
CA GLY A 19 14.58 -14.31 23.61
C GLY A 19 13.92 -13.15 22.86
N SER A 20 14.02 -11.93 23.41
CA SER A 20 13.49 -10.72 22.78
C SER A 20 14.40 -10.25 21.62
N THR A 21 13.78 -9.63 20.61
CA THR A 21 14.48 -8.95 19.51
C THR A 21 14.95 -7.54 19.86
N GLU A 22 14.72 -7.07 21.09
CA GLU A 22 15.07 -5.70 21.55
C GLU A 22 16.55 -5.32 21.37
N VAL A 23 17.46 -6.30 21.37
CA VAL A 23 18.90 -6.07 21.11
C VAL A 23 19.16 -5.59 19.67
N PHE A 24 18.26 -5.92 18.74
CA PHE A 24 18.30 -5.43 17.36
C PHE A 24 17.61 -4.06 17.33
N LYS A 25 18.41 -3.00 17.34
CA LYS A 25 17.97 -1.60 17.31
C LYS A 25 17.39 -1.20 15.94
N THR A 26 16.43 -1.95 15.40
CA THR A 26 15.87 -1.79 14.04
C THR A 26 15.33 -0.38 13.76
N GLY A 27 14.96 0.37 14.79
CA GLY A 27 14.51 1.77 14.67
C GLY A 27 15.58 2.77 14.20
N THR A 28 16.89 2.47 14.33
CA THR A 28 17.97 3.34 13.83
C THR A 28 18.45 2.97 12.42
N TRP A 29 17.93 1.90 11.84
CA TRP A 29 18.37 1.37 10.55
C TRP A 29 17.36 1.77 9.49
N ARG A 30 17.55 2.96 8.91
CA ARG A 30 16.84 3.38 7.70
C ARG A 30 17.83 3.50 6.55
N ALA A 31 17.80 2.54 5.64
CA ALA A 31 18.55 2.62 4.37
C ALA A 31 17.81 3.43 3.29
N SER A 32 16.52 3.68 3.48
CA SER A 32 15.69 4.48 2.58
C SER A 32 14.57 5.20 3.34
N LEU A 33 14.08 6.28 2.73
CA LEU A 33 12.90 7.00 3.20
C LEU A 33 11.72 6.67 2.28
N ALA A 34 10.53 6.57 2.86
CA ALA A 34 9.31 6.46 2.07
C ALA A 34 9.17 7.71 1.20
N ARG A 35 9.11 7.52 -0.12
CA ARG A 35 8.82 8.59 -1.07
C ARG A 35 7.37 8.48 -1.49
N HIS A 36 6.58 9.52 -1.21
CA HIS A 36 5.23 9.60 -1.75
C HIS A 36 5.31 9.84 -3.26
N VAL A 37 4.53 9.07 -4.02
CA VAL A 37 4.44 9.21 -5.48
C VAL A 37 2.97 9.35 -5.83
N HIS A 38 2.64 10.42 -6.56
CA HIS A 38 1.32 10.60 -7.14
C HIS A 38 1.27 9.88 -8.49
N ALA A 39 0.99 8.57 -8.44
CA ALA A 39 0.76 7.77 -9.63
C ALA A 39 -0.74 7.68 -9.94
N PRO A 40 -1.14 7.64 -11.22
CA PRO A 40 -2.50 7.28 -11.59
C PRO A 40 -2.83 5.86 -11.08
N SER A 41 -4.11 5.61 -10.80
CA SER A 41 -4.56 4.29 -10.35
C SER A 41 -4.31 3.22 -11.43
N PRO A 42 -4.09 1.95 -11.05
CA PRO A 42 -3.84 0.89 -12.02
C PRO A 42 -4.98 0.72 -13.00
N CYS A 43 -6.24 0.93 -12.58
CA CYS A 43 -7.39 0.90 -13.48
C CYS A 43 -7.37 2.03 -14.51
N HIS A 44 -6.98 3.25 -14.10
CA HIS A 44 -6.84 4.36 -15.04
C HIS A 44 -5.70 4.10 -16.02
N GLN A 45 -4.55 3.61 -15.54
CA GLN A 45 -3.42 3.25 -16.41
C GLN A 45 -3.75 2.16 -17.42
N ALA A 46 -4.63 1.21 -17.05
CA ALA A 46 -5.05 0.13 -17.94
C ALA A 46 -6.17 0.52 -18.91
N CYS A 47 -6.80 1.70 -18.75
CA CYS A 47 -7.96 2.08 -19.55
C CYS A 47 -7.54 2.55 -20.95
N PRO A 48 -7.97 1.87 -22.04
CA PRO A 48 -7.55 2.22 -23.39
C PRO A 48 -8.10 3.57 -23.88
N VAL A 49 -9.20 4.04 -23.28
CA VAL A 49 -9.82 5.33 -23.61
C VAL A 49 -9.46 6.43 -22.61
N GLY A 50 -8.57 6.16 -21.65
CA GLY A 50 -8.16 7.14 -20.64
C GLY A 50 -9.31 7.60 -19.74
N GLY A 51 -10.23 6.69 -19.39
CA GLY A 51 -11.41 7.03 -18.60
C GLY A 51 -11.10 7.30 -17.13
N ASP A 52 -11.80 8.29 -16.56
CA ASP A 52 -11.74 8.68 -15.15
C ASP A 52 -12.53 7.72 -14.24
N ILE A 53 -12.04 6.48 -14.11
CA ILE A 53 -12.80 5.38 -13.47
C ILE A 53 -13.16 5.66 -12.01
N ALA A 54 -12.21 6.15 -11.22
CA ALA A 54 -12.45 6.43 -9.81
C ALA A 54 -13.46 7.57 -9.62
N GLU A 55 -13.49 8.54 -10.52
CA GLU A 55 -14.39 9.69 -10.47
C GLU A 55 -15.83 9.27 -10.71
N TRP A 56 -16.14 8.60 -11.83
CA TRP A 56 -17.53 8.20 -12.10
C TRP A 56 -18.06 7.17 -11.09
N ILE A 57 -17.20 6.27 -10.57
CA ILE A 57 -17.57 5.36 -9.47
C ILE A 57 -17.88 6.15 -8.19
N GLY A 58 -17.15 7.23 -7.93
CA GLY A 58 -17.40 8.14 -6.82
C GLY A 58 -18.80 8.76 -6.89
N HIS A 59 -19.17 9.31 -8.04
CA HIS A 59 -20.51 9.84 -8.29
C HIS A 59 -21.60 8.76 -8.12
N ALA A 60 -21.40 7.58 -8.71
CA ALA A 60 -22.33 6.47 -8.60
C ALA A 60 -22.54 6.02 -7.14
N ARG A 61 -21.46 5.93 -6.34
CA ARG A 61 -21.53 5.61 -4.91
C ARG A 61 -22.26 6.66 -4.09
N ALA A 62 -22.19 7.93 -4.50
CA ALA A 62 -22.94 9.03 -3.89
C ALA A 62 -24.42 9.07 -4.32
N GLY A 63 -24.85 8.20 -5.25
CA GLY A 63 -26.20 8.21 -5.82
C GLY A 63 -26.40 9.25 -6.93
N ASP A 64 -25.34 9.96 -7.34
CA ASP A 64 -25.37 10.91 -8.45
C ASP A 64 -25.16 10.17 -9.78
N TRP A 65 -26.23 9.54 -10.26
CA TRP A 65 -26.20 8.75 -11.49
C TRP A 65 -25.93 9.60 -12.73
N ARG A 66 -26.43 10.84 -12.76
CA ARG A 66 -26.26 11.74 -13.89
C ARG A 66 -24.82 12.22 -13.99
N GLY A 67 -24.22 12.66 -12.88
CA GLY A 67 -22.81 13.04 -12.85
C GLY A 67 -21.90 11.87 -13.21
N ALA A 68 -22.18 10.66 -12.70
CA ALA A 68 -21.44 9.45 -13.07
C ALA A 68 -21.48 9.21 -14.58
N TRP A 69 -22.67 9.30 -15.20
CA TRP A 69 -22.83 9.11 -16.63
C TRP A 69 -22.12 10.19 -17.46
N GLU A 70 -22.15 11.45 -17.03
CA GLU A 70 -21.43 12.55 -17.69
C GLU A 70 -19.91 12.33 -17.64
N VAL A 71 -19.36 11.94 -16.49
CA VAL A 71 -17.93 11.61 -16.36
C VAL A 71 -17.55 10.44 -17.26
N LEU A 72 -18.35 9.38 -17.26
CA LEU A 72 -18.10 8.18 -18.05
C LEU A 72 -18.13 8.46 -19.56
N THR A 73 -19.08 9.29 -20.02
CA THR A 73 -19.25 9.61 -21.44
C THR A 73 -18.28 10.64 -22.00
N ARG A 74 -17.56 11.39 -21.15
CA ARG A 74 -16.46 12.29 -21.59
C ARG A 74 -15.41 11.56 -22.43
N HIS A 75 -15.10 10.33 -22.05
CA HIS A 75 -14.01 9.54 -22.64
C HIS A 75 -14.53 8.41 -23.54
N ASN A 76 -15.71 7.87 -23.25
CA ASN A 76 -16.28 6.76 -23.99
C ASN A 76 -17.70 7.10 -24.49
N PRO A 77 -17.90 7.36 -25.80
CA PRO A 77 -19.23 7.61 -26.37
C PRO A 77 -20.14 6.38 -26.39
N PHE A 78 -19.60 5.18 -26.13
CA PHE A 78 -20.33 3.91 -26.06
C PHE A 78 -20.14 3.22 -24.70
N PRO A 79 -20.51 3.88 -23.59
CA PRO A 79 -20.18 3.40 -22.24
C PRO A 79 -20.93 2.13 -21.82
N ALA A 80 -21.99 1.76 -22.54
CA ALA A 80 -22.80 0.58 -22.26
C ALA A 80 -22.43 -0.65 -23.12
N ILE A 81 -21.44 -0.52 -24.00
CA ILE A 81 -21.03 -1.57 -24.94
C ILE A 81 -19.66 -2.16 -24.59
N ALA A 82 -18.70 -1.29 -24.26
CA ALA A 82 -17.29 -1.62 -24.07
C ALA A 82 -16.95 -2.10 -22.67
#